data_AF-A0A1G2LSX1-F1
#
_entry.id   AF-A0A1G2LSX1-F1
#
_cell.length_a   1.000
_cell.length_b   1.000
_cell.length_c   1.000
_cell.angle_alpha   90.00
_cell.angle_beta   90.00
_cell.angle_gamma   90.00
#
_symmetry.space_group_name_H-M   'P 1'
#
loop_
_entity.id
_entity.type
_entity.pdbx_description
1 polymer ?
#
loop_
_entity_poly.entity_id
_entity_poly.type
_entity_poly.pdbx_seq_one_letter_code
_entity_poly.pdbx_strand_id
1 'polypeptide(L)'
;MAIAVCARNGLRVKARQGHHIELIQKIADLLKNKDIKIVGDEMRAKRNLDIYGGGVLISEKEAEEYLKWLKNIMVQAEDYLFENKKML
;
A
#
# COMPACT_ATOMS: atom_id res chain seq x y z
N MET A 1 6.95 0.21 -3.14
CA MET A 1 6.68 1.66 -3.20
C MET A 1 6.49 2.30 -1.81
N ALA A 2 5.64 1.76 -0.92
CA ALA A 2 5.47 2.33 0.44
C ALA A 2 6.78 2.54 1.23
N ILE A 3 7.70 1.58 1.15
CA ILE A 3 9.04 1.69 1.75
C ILE A 3 9.83 2.86 1.15
N ALA A 4 9.73 3.09 -0.17
CA ALA A 4 10.41 4.18 -0.85
C ALA A 4 9.84 5.55 -0.43
N VAL A 5 8.51 5.67 -0.32
CA VAL A 5 7.84 6.87 0.19
C VAL A 5 8.25 7.15 1.63
N CYS A 6 8.32 6.12 2.49
CA CYS A 6 8.83 6.26 3.85
C CYS A 6 10.30 6.69 3.87
N ALA A 7 11.15 6.08 3.04
CA ALA A 7 12.57 6.40 2.97
C ALA A 7 12.83 7.84 2.49
N ARG A 8 12.06 8.34 1.50
CA ARG A 8 12.10 9.75 1.07
C ARG A 8 11.81 10.71 2.23
N ASN A 9 11.02 10.29 3.21
CA ASN A 9 10.67 11.05 4.40
C ASN A 9 11.59 10.80 5.60
N GLY A 10 12.73 10.12 5.42
CA GLY A 10 13.65 9.79 6.51
C GLY A 10 13.09 8.75 7.49
N LEU A 11 12.00 8.06 7.14
CA LEU A 11 11.37 7.06 7.99
C LEU A 11 11.90 5.66 7.66
N ARG A 12 12.23 4.89 8.71
CA ARG A 12 12.63 3.49 8.60
C ARG A 12 11.60 2.59 9.29
N VAL A 13 10.87 1.80 8.51
CA VAL A 13 10.01 0.73 9.03
C VAL A 13 10.83 -0.55 9.14
N LYS A 14 10.87 -1.15 10.34
CA LYS A 14 11.56 -2.42 10.56
C LYS A 14 10.63 -3.58 10.17
N ALA A 15 11.18 -4.60 9.50
CA ALA A 15 10.44 -5.82 9.16
C ALA A 15 10.19 -6.68 10.40
N ARG A 16 9.24 -6.26 11.25
CA ARG A 16 8.75 -6.98 12.44
C ARG A 16 7.29 -7.39 12.22
N GLN A 17 6.75 -8.25 13.08
CA GLN A 17 5.33 -8.59 13.02
C GLN A 17 4.48 -7.31 13.04
N GLY A 18 3.54 -7.19 12.10
CA GLY A 18 2.69 -6.01 11.94
C GLY A 18 3.27 -4.87 11.10
N HIS A 19 4.50 -4.97 10.58
CA HIS A 19 5.13 -3.90 9.77
C HIS A 19 4.30 -3.47 8.55
N HIS A 20 3.52 -4.39 7.97
CA HIS A 20 2.61 -4.08 6.87
C HIS A 20 1.51 -3.08 7.27
N ILE A 21 1.01 -3.14 8.52
CA ILE A 21 0.00 -2.20 9.04
C ILE A 21 0.63 -0.82 9.16
N GLU A 22 1.85 -0.77 9.70
CA GLU A 22 2.60 0.47 9.83
C GLU A 22 2.91 1.10 8.47
N LEU A 23 3.29 0.29 7.46
CA LEU A 23 3.51 0.78 6.10
C LEU A 23 2.23 1.32 5.46
N ILE A 24 1.10 0.62 5.61
CA ILE A 24 -0.22 1.07 5.12
C ILE A 24 -0.62 2.39 5.78
N GLN A 25 -0.45 2.51 7.09
CA GLN A 25 -0.73 3.75 7.82
C GLN A 25 0.16 4.89 7.34
N LYS A 26 1.49 4.67 7.29
CA LYS A 26 2.44 5.72 6.90
C LYS A 26 2.20 6.22 5.47
N ILE A 27 1.92 5.32 4.52
CA ILE A 27 1.67 5.76 3.16
C ILE A 27 0.32 6.51 3.05
N ALA A 28 -0.71 6.09 3.79
CA ALA A 28 -1.98 6.82 3.86
C ALA A 28 -1.80 8.23 4.39
N ASP A 29 -0.99 8.40 5.44
CA ASP A 29 -0.70 9.70 6.04
C ASP A 29 0.13 10.59 5.11
N LEU A 30 1.18 10.04 4.49
CA LEU A 30 2.10 10.79 3.61
C LEU A 30 1.43 11.23 2.30
N LEU A 31 0.58 10.37 1.72
CA LEU A 31 -0.20 10.69 0.53
C LEU A 31 -1.52 11.42 0.84
N LYS A 32 -1.81 11.68 2.14
CA LYS A 32 -3.05 12.30 2.61
C LYS A 32 -4.32 11.61 2.08
N ASN A 33 -4.25 10.30 1.93
CA ASN A 33 -5.32 9.48 1.36
C ASN A 33 -5.70 8.38 2.35
N LYS A 34 -6.77 8.62 3.12
CA LYS A 34 -7.24 7.70 4.17
C LYS A 34 -7.82 6.40 3.61
N ASP A 35 -8.28 6.39 2.36
CA ASP A 35 -8.82 5.19 1.71
C ASP A 35 -7.75 4.12 1.56
N ILE A 36 -6.46 4.52 1.44
CA ILE A 36 -5.33 3.59 1.45
C ILE A 36 -5.30 2.74 2.71
N LYS A 37 -5.62 3.34 3.86
CA LYS A 37 -5.68 2.61 5.13
C LYS A 37 -6.83 1.63 5.14
N ILE A 38 -8.02 2.08 4.75
CA ILE A 38 -9.26 1.30 4.79
C ILE A 38 -9.12 0.07 3.89
N VAL A 39 -8.92 0.29 2.60
CA VAL A 39 -8.86 -0.78 1.60
C VAL A 39 -7.59 -1.62 1.78
N GLY A 40 -6.46 -1.00 2.14
CA GLY A 40 -5.21 -1.72 2.41
C GLY A 40 -5.32 -2.69 3.61
N ASP A 41 -6.00 -2.29 4.68
CA ASP A 41 -6.27 -3.17 5.82
C ASP A 41 -7.22 -4.31 5.46
N GLU A 42 -8.24 -4.05 4.64
CA GLU A 42 -9.17 -5.07 4.12
C GLU A 42 -8.45 -6.10 3.25
N MET A 43 -7.68 -5.66 2.25
CA MET A 43 -6.87 -6.54 1.39
C MET A 43 -5.92 -7.40 2.20
N ARG A 44 -5.29 -6.82 3.23
CA ARG A 44 -4.40 -7.54 4.14
C ARG A 44 -5.16 -8.59 4.96
N ALA A 45 -6.32 -8.24 5.51
CA ALA A 45 -7.14 -9.14 6.30
C ALA A 45 -7.61 -10.33 5.45
N LYS A 46 -8.10 -10.07 4.23
CA LYS A 46 -8.51 -11.09 3.26
C LYS A 46 -7.33 -11.99 2.89
N ARG A 47 -6.18 -11.44 2.52
CA ARG A 47 -4.97 -12.22 2.23
C ARG A 47 -4.56 -13.10 3.41
N ASN A 48 -4.63 -12.60 4.64
CA ASN A 48 -4.33 -13.42 5.82
C ASN A 48 -5.34 -14.56 5.98
N LEU A 49 -6.63 -14.27 5.78
CA LEU A 49 -7.67 -15.31 5.79
C LEU A 49 -7.42 -16.36 4.70
N ASP A 50 -7.02 -15.96 3.51
CA ASP A 50 -6.78 -16.88 2.39
C ASP A 50 -5.52 -17.74 2.62
N ILE A 51 -4.44 -17.15 3.16
CA ILE A 51 -3.20 -17.88 3.44
C ILE A 51 -3.37 -18.83 4.62
N TYR A 52 -4.00 -18.39 5.71
CA TYR A 52 -4.04 -19.14 6.97
C TYR A 52 -5.34 -19.92 7.19
N GLY A 53 -6.40 -19.58 6.46
CA GLY A 53 -7.74 -20.19 6.57
C GLY A 53 -7.95 -21.43 5.71
N GLY A 54 -6.90 -21.94 5.04
CA GLY A 54 -6.95 -23.23 4.34
C GLY A 54 -7.49 -23.20 2.92
N GLY A 55 -7.54 -22.04 2.25
CA GLY A 55 -7.92 -21.97 0.84
C GLY A 55 -7.66 -20.60 0.21
N VAL A 56 -7.11 -20.60 -1.01
CA VAL A 56 -6.99 -19.40 -1.84
C VAL A 56 -8.30 -19.22 -2.61
N LEU A 57 -9.20 -18.42 -2.06
CA LEU A 57 -10.44 -17.99 -2.73
C LEU A 57 -10.31 -16.52 -3.11
N ILE A 58 -9.49 -16.22 -4.12
CA ILE A 58 -9.50 -14.93 -4.81
C ILE A 58 -10.01 -15.15 -6.23
N SER A 59 -11.07 -14.43 -6.60
CA SER A 59 -11.57 -14.44 -7.98
C SER A 59 -10.70 -13.58 -8.89
N GLU A 60 -10.74 -13.85 -10.19
CA GLU A 60 -10.09 -13.01 -11.20
C GLU A 60 -10.57 -11.55 -11.10
N LYS A 61 -11.88 -11.35 -10.93
CA LYS A 61 -12.48 -10.03 -10.75
C LYS A 61 -11.91 -9.27 -9.55
N GLU A 62 -11.83 -9.92 -8.39
CA GLU A 62 -11.24 -9.30 -7.18
C GLU A 62 -9.76 -8.94 -7.41
N ALA A 63 -9.00 -9.82 -8.06
CA ALA A 63 -7.60 -9.56 -8.39
C ALA A 63 -7.45 -8.34 -9.33
N GLU A 64 -8.32 -8.22 -10.33
CA GLU A 64 -8.35 -7.06 -11.23
C GLU A 64 -8.68 -5.75 -10.50
N GLU A 65 -9.68 -5.77 -9.62
CA GLU A 65 -10.08 -4.61 -8.83
C GLU A 65 -8.95 -4.16 -7.90
N TYR A 66 -8.29 -5.09 -7.22
CA TYR A 66 -7.13 -4.81 -6.38
C TYR A 66 -5.94 -4.28 -7.18
N LEU A 67 -5.66 -4.86 -8.34
CA LEU A 67 -4.58 -4.39 -9.21
C LEU A 67 -4.86 -2.98 -9.73
N LYS A 68 -6.10 -2.70 -10.15
CA LYS A 68 -6.51 -1.36 -10.61
C LYS A 68 -6.38 -0.33 -9.49
N TRP A 69 -6.84 -0.67 -8.29
CA TRP A 69 -6.72 0.20 -7.12
C TRP A 69 -5.26 0.46 -6.76
N LEU A 70 -4.42 -0.59 -6.74
CA LEU A 70 -2.99 -0.47 -6.46
C LEU A 70 -2.28 0.44 -7.48
N LYS A 71 -2.60 0.33 -8.78
CA LYS A 71 -2.05 1.22 -9.82
C LYS A 71 -2.36 2.69 -9.54
N ASN A 72 -3.56 3.03 -9.09
CA ASN A 72 -3.91 4.41 -8.75
C ASN A 72 -3.10 4.95 -7.56
N ILE A 73 -2.76 4.10 -6.59
CA ILE A 73 -1.89 4.48 -5.47
C ILE A 73 -0.44 4.63 -5.94
N MET A 74 0.01 3.77 -6.85
CA MET A 74 1.36 3.85 -7.41
C MET A 74 1.58 5.18 -8.13
N VAL A 75 0.60 5.65 -8.90
CA VAL A 75 0.65 6.98 -9.54
C VAL A 75 0.80 8.09 -8.48
N GLN A 76 -0.04 8.10 -7.44
CA GLN A 76 0.07 9.08 -6.34
C GLN A 76 1.44 9.02 -5.65
N ALA A 77 1.97 7.82 -5.44
CA ALA A 77 3.27 7.62 -4.83
C ALA A 77 4.42 8.07 -5.74
N GLU A 78 4.31 7.87 -7.04
CA GLU A 78 5.29 8.35 -8.03
C GLU A 78 5.28 9.86 -8.14
N ASP A 79 4.12 10.49 -8.25
CA ASP A 79 3.98 11.95 -8.21
C ASP A 79 4.65 12.49 -6.94
N TYR A 80 4.28 11.93 -5.79
CA TYR A 80 4.89 12.28 -4.52
C TYR A 80 6.41 12.09 -4.53
N LEU A 81 6.93 10.99 -5.10
CA LEU A 81 8.37 10.66 -5.12
C LEU A 81 9.19 11.44 -6.15
N PHE A 82 8.57 12.00 -7.19
CA PHE A 82 9.26 12.62 -8.31
C PHE A 82 8.81 14.06 -8.64
N GLU A 83 7.95 14.67 -7.81
CA GLU A 83 7.52 16.07 -7.90
C GLU A 83 8.66 17.09 -8.15
N ASN A 84 9.91 16.80 -7.73
CA ASN A 84 11.08 17.66 -7.97
C ASN A 84 11.63 17.64 -9.42
N LYS A 85 11.13 16.78 -10.33
CA LYS A 85 11.58 16.75 -11.74
C LYS A 85 10.91 17.79 -12.64
N LYS A 86 9.83 18.47 -12.19
CA LYS A 86 9.15 19.50 -12.99
C LYS A 86 9.74 20.90 -12.84
N MET A 87 10.78 21.09 -12.02
CA MET A 87 11.43 22.39 -11.76
C MET A 87 12.90 22.46 -12.21
N LEU A 88 13.35 21.58 -13.11
CA LEU A 88 14.68 21.63 -13.74
C LEU A 88 14.54 21.68 -15.26
#